data_AF-A0A3Q0DKM2-F1
#
_entry.id   AF-A0A3Q0DKM2-F1
#
_cell.length_a   1.000
_cell.length_b   1.000
_cell.length_c   1.000
_cell.angle_alpha   90.00
_cell.angle_beta   90.00
_cell.angle_gamma   90.00
#
_symmetry.space_group_name_H-M   'P 1'
#
loop_
_entity.id
_entity.type
_entity.pdbx_description
1 polymer ?
#
loop_
_entity_poly.entity_id
_entity_poly.type
_entity_poly.pdbx_seq_one_letter_code
_entity_poly.pdbx_strand_id
1 'polypeptide(L)'
;EQNPFELAFSLDQAHHGDPAFHPQCETRPVYQLQEDVLGEGAHARVQTCVNLITNQEYAVKIIEKQLDHIRSRVFREVEMLYQCQGHRNVLELIEFFEEEDRFYLVFEKMRG
;
A
#
# COMPACT_ATOMS: atom_id res chain seq x y z
N GLU A 1 -1.07 0.31 16.66
CA GLU A 1 -0.71 -0.34 15.39
C GLU A 1 -2.03 -0.60 14.67
N GLN A 2 -2.36 0.19 13.64
CA GLN A 2 -3.63 0.06 12.94
C GLN A 2 -3.49 -1.02 11.86
N ASN A 3 -4.49 -1.89 11.72
CA ASN A 3 -4.50 -2.92 10.70
C ASN A 3 -4.53 -2.26 9.30
N PRO A 4 -3.65 -2.64 8.35
CA PRO A 4 -3.58 -2.00 7.04
C PRO A 4 -4.89 -2.10 6.22
N PHE A 5 -5.67 -3.15 6.44
CA PHE A 5 -6.99 -3.32 5.82
C PHE A 5 -8.02 -2.37 6.43
N GLU A 6 -8.06 -2.24 7.75
CA GLU A 6 -8.93 -1.25 8.42
C GLU A 6 -8.61 0.18 8.00
N LEU A 7 -7.33 0.49 7.78
CA LEU A 7 -6.91 1.80 7.26
C LEU A 7 -7.42 2.03 5.85
N ALA A 8 -7.32 1.03 4.97
CA ALA A 8 -7.89 1.11 3.63
C ALA A 8 -9.42 1.28 3.68
N PHE A 9 -10.13 0.50 4.49
CA PHE A 9 -11.58 0.64 4.64
C PHE A 9 -12.00 1.99 5.24
N SER A 10 -11.19 2.57 6.14
CA SER A 10 -11.42 3.91 6.68
C SER A 10 -11.25 4.99 5.61
N LEU A 11 -10.24 4.87 4.76
CA LEU A 11 -9.99 5.80 3.64
C LEU A 11 -11.08 5.72 2.57
N ASP A 12 -11.65 4.53 2.31
CA ASP A 12 -12.79 4.36 1.40
C ASP A 12 -14.05 5.06 1.95
N GLN A 13 -14.32 4.93 3.26
CA GLN A 13 -15.49 5.52 3.92
C GLN A 13 -15.42 7.05 4.07
N ALA A 14 -14.23 7.64 4.26
CA ALA A 14 -14.03 9.08 4.45
C ALA A 14 -14.59 9.92 3.28
N HIS A 15 -14.67 9.37 2.08
CA HIS A 15 -15.20 10.08 0.91
C HIS A 15 -16.74 10.04 0.75
N HIS A 16 -17.46 9.41 1.69
CA HIS A 16 -18.93 9.40 1.70
C HIS A 16 -19.60 10.38 2.67
N GLY A 17 -18.87 11.31 3.31
CA GLY A 17 -19.57 12.40 4.01
C GLY A 17 -18.82 13.32 4.99
N ASP A 18 -17.48 13.36 5.05
CA ASP A 18 -16.82 14.28 5.99
C ASP A 18 -15.60 15.02 5.40
N PRO A 19 -15.67 16.35 5.17
CA PRO A 19 -14.56 17.14 4.67
C PRO A 19 -13.47 17.44 5.71
N ALA A 20 -13.59 16.95 6.96
CA ALA A 20 -12.62 17.21 8.02
C ALA A 20 -11.60 16.08 8.25
N PHE A 21 -11.69 14.97 7.50
CA PHE A 21 -10.68 13.91 7.61
C PHE A 21 -9.43 14.29 6.82
N HIS A 22 -8.60 15.14 7.42
CA HIS A 22 -7.18 15.17 7.13
C HIS A 22 -6.57 13.99 7.88
N PRO A 23 -6.18 12.87 7.23
CA PRO A 23 -5.19 12.01 7.84
C PRO A 23 -3.93 12.88 7.93
N GLN A 24 -3.73 13.49 9.10
CA GLN A 24 -2.54 14.23 9.41
C GLN A 24 -1.42 13.19 9.47
N CYS A 25 -0.86 12.84 8.32
CA CYS A 25 0.37 12.06 8.21
C CYS A 25 1.53 12.98 8.57
N GLU A 26 1.51 13.52 9.79
CA GLU A 26 2.67 14.21 10.33
C GLU A 26 3.71 13.15 10.71
N THR A 27 4.61 12.97 9.74
CA THR A 27 5.85 12.20 9.78
C THR A 27 5.66 10.69 9.73
N ARG A 28 6.16 10.08 8.65
CA ARG A 28 7.47 9.41 8.74
C ARG A 28 7.94 8.95 7.36
N PRO A 29 9.20 9.25 6.99
CA PRO A 29 9.90 8.45 6.00
C PRO A 29 10.24 7.10 6.66
N VAL A 30 9.25 6.22 6.87
CA VAL A 30 9.50 4.90 7.48
C VAL A 30 10.20 4.01 6.46
N TYR A 31 9.94 4.17 5.17
CA TYR A 31 10.47 3.32 4.12
C TYR A 31 11.36 4.11 3.15
N GLN A 32 12.55 3.58 2.87
CA GLN A 32 13.43 4.06 1.82
C GLN A 32 13.32 3.16 0.58
N LEU A 33 12.94 3.75 -0.55
CA LEU A 33 12.88 3.08 -1.84
C LEU A 33 14.30 2.75 -2.33
N GLN A 34 14.48 1.56 -2.89
CA GLN A 34 15.71 1.12 -3.53
C GLN A 34 15.57 1.21 -5.05
N GLU A 35 16.70 1.24 -5.76
CA GLU A 35 16.72 1.25 -7.23
C GLU A 35 16.32 -0.10 -7.85
N ASP A 36 16.32 -1.16 -7.05
CA ASP A 36 16.00 -2.52 -7.42
C ASP A 36 14.50 -2.70 -7.76
N VAL A 37 14.21 -2.82 -9.06
CA VAL A 37 12.86 -3.03 -9.60
C VAL A 37 12.55 -4.52 -9.68
N LEU A 38 11.52 -4.95 -8.97
CA LEU A 38 11.05 -6.34 -8.91
C LEU A 38 10.00 -6.63 -9.99
N GLY A 39 9.30 -5.61 -10.48
CA GLY A 39 8.33 -5.72 -11.55
C GLY A 39 7.82 -4.37 -12.03
N GLU A 40 7.40 -4.30 -13.29
CA GLU A 40 6.89 -3.09 -13.91
C GLU A 40 5.67 -3.41 -14.76
N GLY A 41 4.63 -2.60 -14.65
CA GLY A 41 3.39 -2.69 -15.40
C GLY A 41 2.91 -1.32 -15.88
N ALA A 42 1.81 -1.29 -16.64
CA ALA A 42 1.37 -0.09 -17.34
C ALA A 42 1.10 1.15 -16.45
N HIS A 43 0.69 0.94 -15.19
CA HIS A 43 0.38 2.02 -14.24
C HIS A 43 0.90 1.72 -12.82
N ALA A 44 1.78 0.73 -12.69
CA ALA A 44 2.29 0.31 -11.41
C ALA A 44 3.72 -0.23 -11.53
N ARG A 45 4.53 0.03 -10.50
CA ARG A 45 5.88 -0.48 -10.38
C ARG A 45 6.05 -1.13 -9.02
N VAL A 46 6.73 -2.28 -8.98
CA VAL A 46 7.11 -2.98 -7.76
C VAL A 46 8.62 -2.85 -7.60
N GLN A 47 9.06 -2.39 -6.44
CA GLN A 47 10.48 -2.25 -6.14
C GLN A 47 10.79 -2.63 -4.69
N THR A 48 12.06 -2.91 -4.42
CA THR A 48 12.52 -3.12 -3.04
C THR A 48 12.41 -1.80 -2.26
N CYS A 49 11.96 -1.87 -1.01
CA CYS A 49 12.09 -0.81 -0.03
C CYS A 49 12.62 -1.34 1.30
N VAL A 50 13.19 -0.47 2.12
CA VAL A 50 13.74 -0.81 3.43
C VAL A 50 13.04 0.01 4.50
N ASN A 51 12.50 -0.64 5.52
CA ASN A 51 11.99 0.04 6.70
C ASN A 51 13.20 0.62 7.49
N LEU A 52 13.28 1.93 7.65
CA LEU A 52 14.39 2.63 8.28
C LEU A 52 14.49 2.40 9.80
N ILE A 53 13.42 1.91 10.43
CA ILE A 53 13.40 1.61 11.87
C ILE A 53 13.88 0.19 12.12
N THR A 54 13.35 -0.78 11.37
CA THR A 54 13.66 -2.22 11.57
C THR A 54 14.81 -2.71 10.69
N ASN A 55 15.21 -1.93 9.70
CA ASN A 55 16.15 -2.28 8.63
C ASN A 55 15.74 -3.54 7.82
N GLN A 56 14.44 -3.85 7.83
CA GLN A 56 13.87 -4.99 7.10
C GLN A 56 13.51 -4.59 5.67
N GLU A 57 13.84 -5.47 4.71
CA GLU A 57 13.46 -5.31 3.31
C GLU A 57 12.03 -5.78 3.04
N TYR A 58 11.35 -5.05 2.17
CA TYR A 58 9.99 -5.31 1.70
C TYR A 58 9.87 -5.07 0.19
N ALA A 59 8.77 -5.52 -0.40
CA ALA A 59 8.39 -5.17 -1.77
C ALA A 59 7.27 -4.13 -1.72
N VAL A 60 7.44 -2.99 -2.38
CA VAL A 60 6.39 -1.96 -2.46
C VAL A 60 5.85 -1.86 -3.87
N LYS A 61 4.53 -2.04 -4.01
CA LYS A 61 3.79 -1.79 -5.25
C LYS A 61 3.28 -0.35 -5.23
N ILE A 62 3.80 0.46 -6.14
CA ILE A 62 3.47 1.87 -6.32
C ILE A 62 2.51 1.98 -7.49
N ILE A 63 1.33 2.56 -7.29
CA ILE A 63 0.28 2.69 -8.29
C ILE A 63 -0.07 4.18 -8.46
N GLU A 64 0.02 4.70 -9.68
CA GLU A 64 -0.26 6.11 -9.97
C GLU A 64 -1.77 6.37 -10.10
N LYS A 65 -2.26 7.49 -9.58
CA LYS A 65 -3.69 7.89 -9.58
C LYS A 65 -4.11 8.63 -10.86
N GLN A 66 -3.69 8.14 -12.04
CA GLN A 66 -3.93 8.81 -13.32
C GLN A 66 -5.36 8.66 -13.90
N LEU A 67 -6.19 7.76 -13.37
CA LEU A 67 -7.54 7.48 -13.89
C LEU A 67 -8.56 7.49 -12.76
N ASP A 68 -9.77 7.96 -13.05
CA ASP A 68 -10.87 8.15 -12.10
C ASP A 68 -11.31 6.86 -11.35
N HIS A 69 -10.97 5.68 -11.87
CA HIS A 69 -11.36 4.39 -11.29
C HIS A 69 -10.21 3.64 -10.59
N ILE A 70 -9.01 4.22 -10.49
CA ILE A 70 -7.86 3.52 -9.91
C ILE A 70 -8.08 3.25 -8.43
N ARG A 71 -8.66 4.19 -7.69
CA ARG A 71 -8.99 3.99 -6.28
C ARG A 71 -9.80 2.70 -6.08
N SER A 72 -10.99 2.61 -6.67
CA SER A 72 -11.89 1.46 -6.50
C SER A 72 -11.24 0.14 -6.92
N ARG A 73 -10.36 0.16 -7.92
CA ARG A 73 -9.58 -1.02 -8.33
C ARG A 73 -8.56 -1.43 -7.26
N VAL A 74 -7.84 -0.46 -6.67
CA VAL A 74 -6.89 -0.69 -5.58
C VAL A 74 -7.61 -1.20 -4.34
N PHE A 75 -8.72 -0.59 -3.93
CA PHE A 75 -9.50 -1.05 -2.77
C PHE A 75 -10.05 -2.45 -2.98
N ARG A 76 -10.50 -2.79 -4.18
CA ARG A 76 -10.91 -4.15 -4.51
C ARG A 76 -9.73 -5.14 -4.43
N GLU A 77 -8.53 -4.75 -4.86
CA GLU A 77 -7.33 -5.58 -4.71
C GLU A 77 -7.00 -5.83 -3.23
N VAL A 78 -7.07 -4.78 -2.41
CA VAL A 78 -6.88 -4.88 -0.95
C VAL A 78 -7.94 -5.74 -0.29
N GLU A 79 -9.21 -5.60 -0.68
CA GLU A 79 -10.32 -6.44 -0.18
C GLU A 79 -10.10 -7.92 -0.52
N MET A 80 -9.67 -8.23 -1.75
CA MET A 80 -9.36 -9.61 -2.13
C MET A 80 -8.20 -10.17 -1.29
N LEU A 81 -7.15 -9.38 -1.07
CA LEU A 81 -6.03 -9.78 -0.22
C LEU A 81 -6.48 -10.04 1.22
N TYR A 82 -7.35 -9.20 1.77
CA TYR A 82 -7.93 -9.35 3.09
C TYR A 82 -8.65 -10.70 3.24
N GLN A 83 -9.51 -11.02 2.27
CA GLN A 83 -10.27 -12.28 2.26
C GLN A 83 -9.37 -13.52 2.22
N CYS A 84 -8.13 -13.39 1.71
CA CYS A 84 -7.17 -14.47 1.61
C CYS A 84 -6.10 -14.47 2.72
N GLN A 85 -6.15 -13.54 3.67
CA GLN A 85 -5.16 -13.44 4.73
C GLN A 85 -5.11 -14.66 5.66
N GLY A 86 -3.95 -14.85 6.30
CA GLY A 86 -3.72 -15.90 7.30
C GLY A 86 -3.27 -17.24 6.73
N HIS A 87 -3.07 -17.32 5.41
CA HIS A 87 -2.57 -18.52 4.75
C HIS A 87 -1.09 -18.39 4.40
N ARG A 88 -0.26 -19.37 4.80
CA ARG A 88 1.21 -19.38 4.60
C ARG A 88 1.67 -19.12 3.16
N ASN A 89 0.85 -19.52 2.18
CA ASN A 89 1.20 -19.44 0.75
C ASN A 89 0.55 -18.24 0.04
N VAL A 90 -0.07 -17.33 0.78
CA VAL A 90 -0.65 -16.09 0.24
C VAL A 90 0.22 -14.94 0.70
N LEU A 91 0.54 -14.05 -0.24
CA LEU A 91 1.38 -12.88 0.00
C LEU A 91 0.74 -11.96 1.04
N GLU A 92 1.50 -11.59 2.06
CA GLU A 92 1.02 -10.72 3.13
C GLU A 92 1.19 -9.22 2.81
N LEU A 93 0.09 -8.46 2.95
CA LEU A 93 0.11 -7.00 2.96
C LEU A 93 0.48 -6.51 4.36
N ILE A 94 1.62 -5.82 4.45
CA ILE A 94 2.19 -5.31 5.70
C ILE A 94 1.62 -3.94 6.03
N GLU A 95 1.68 -3.01 5.07
CA GLU A 95 1.25 -1.63 5.23
C GLU A 95 0.63 -1.07 3.95
N PHE A 96 -0.29 -0.11 4.12
CA PHE A 96 -0.93 0.61 3.03
C PHE A 96 -0.76 2.11 3.25
N PHE A 97 -0.35 2.81 2.20
CA PHE A 97 -0.27 4.27 2.18
C PHE A 97 -1.00 4.83 0.98
N GLU A 98 -1.60 5.98 1.21
CA GLU A 98 -2.23 6.77 0.18
C GLU A 98 -1.69 8.20 0.24
N GLU A 99 -1.10 8.65 -0.87
CA GLU A 99 -0.66 10.02 -1.10
C GLU A 99 -1.53 10.69 -2.17
N GLU A 100 -1.32 11.98 -2.47
CA GLU A 100 -2.15 12.73 -3.41
C GLU A 100 -2.20 12.09 -4.81
N ASP A 101 -1.06 11.64 -5.35
CA ASP A 101 -0.90 11.13 -6.71
C ASP A 101 -0.67 9.61 -6.78
N ARG A 102 -0.47 8.93 -5.65
CA ARG A 102 -0.01 7.52 -5.60
C ARG A 102 -0.65 6.71 -4.48
N PHE A 103 -0.72 5.40 -4.71
CA PHE A 103 -0.95 4.38 -3.68
C PHE A 103 0.32 3.55 -3.49
N TYR A 104 0.62 3.18 -2.25
CA TYR A 104 1.74 2.31 -1.90
C TYR A 104 1.23 1.14 -1.09
N LEU A 105 1.43 -0.07 -1.62
CA LEU A 105 1.10 -1.32 -0.94
C LEU A 105 2.42 -2.02 -0.61
N VAL A 106 2.73 -2.14 0.68
CA VAL A 106 3.96 -2.77 1.16
C VAL A 106 3.68 -4.23 1.50
N PHE A 107 4.41 -5.13 0.86
CA PHE A 107 4.31 -6.57 1.02
C PHE A 107 5.61 -7.16 1.55
N GLU A 108 5.52 -8.37 2.11
CA GLU A 108 6.72 -9.18 2.34
C GLU A 108 7.55 -9.34 1.05
N LYS A 109 8.88 -9.25 1.18
CA LYS A 109 9.78 -9.44 0.03
C LYS A 109 10.00 -10.93 -0.21
N MET A 110 9.47 -11.43 -1.32
CA MET A 110 9.72 -12.81 -1.76
C MET A 110 11.13 -12.92 -2.35
N ARG A 111 11.97 -13.76 -1.72
CA ARG A 111 13.32 -14.09 -2.19
C ARG A 111 13.22 -15.37 -3.01
N GLY A 112 12.92 -15.21 -4.30
CA GLY A 112 12.89 -16.31 -5.28
C GLY A 112 14.28 -16.88 -5.56
#